data_AF-A0A5M7BMA6-F1
#
_entry.id   AF-A0A5M7BMA6-F1
#
_cell.length_a   1.000
_cell.length_b   1.000
_cell.length_c   1.000
_cell.angle_alpha   90.00
_cell.angle_beta   90.00
_cell.angle_gamma   90.00
#
_symmetry.space_group_name_H-M   'P 1'
#
loop_
_entity.id
_entity.type
_entity.pdbx_description
1 polymer ?
#
loop_
_entity_poly.entity_id
_entity_poly.type
_entity_poly.pdbx_seq_one_letter_code
_entity_poly.pdbx_strand_id
1 'polypeptide(L)' 'MAGTNEHQRYHWLPVVDDSSSYGLVRHAFRGRRIDAGVNGESFCGSSFAIAEPSEIDWIRAPSCQDCNAKLKAMKG' A
#
# COMPACT_ATOMS: atom_id res chain seq x y z
N MET A 1 -18.29 -23.85 -5.35
CA MET A 1 -18.01 -22.43 -5.08
C MET A 1 -17.09 -22.38 -3.87
N ALA A 2 -15.78 -22.48 -4.08
CA ALA A 2 -14.80 -22.68 -3.01
C ALA A 2 -14.20 -21.34 -2.54
N GLY A 3 -13.97 -21.24 -1.23
CA GLY A 3 -13.00 -20.32 -0.62
C GLY A 3 -13.63 -19.08 0.03
N THR A 4 -14.26 -19.21 1.21
CA THR A 4 -13.65 -18.89 2.51
C THR A 4 -13.04 -17.49 2.59
N ASN A 5 -13.73 -16.58 3.29
CA ASN A 5 -13.19 -15.45 4.07
C ASN A 5 -11.72 -15.15 3.77
N GLU A 6 -11.45 -14.59 2.58
CA GLU A 6 -10.11 -14.19 2.23
C GLU A 6 -9.81 -13.05 3.19
N HIS A 7 -9.03 -13.30 4.24
CA HIS A 7 -8.38 -12.24 5.01
C HIS A 7 -7.81 -11.31 3.96
N GLN A 8 -8.44 -10.16 3.71
CA GLN A 8 -8.07 -9.27 2.63
C GLN A 8 -6.61 -8.95 2.85
N ARG A 9 -5.73 -9.59 2.07
CA ARG A 9 -4.30 -9.46 2.29
C ARG A 9 -3.98 -8.07 1.77
N TYR A 10 -3.49 -7.24 2.68
CA TYR A 10 -2.99 -5.93 2.34
C TYR A 10 -1.48 -6.05 2.23
N HIS A 11 -0.93 -5.57 1.12
CA HIS A 11 0.51 -5.47 0.94
C HIS A 11 0.89 -4.00 0.90
N TRP A 12 1.99 -3.67 1.57
CA TRP A 12 2.51 -2.31 1.59
C TRP A 12 3.45 -2.13 0.41
N LEU A 13 3.38 -1.02 -0.30
CA LEU A 13 4.33 -0.65 -1.33
C LEU A 13 4.71 0.82 -1.19
N PRO A 14 6.01 1.15 -1.18
CA PRO A 14 6.44 2.54 -1.33
C PRO A 14 6.10 2.99 -2.74
N VAL A 15 5.34 4.07 -2.81
CA VAL A 15 4.91 4.73 -4.04
C VAL A 15 5.26 6.20 -3.96
N VAL A 16 5.40 6.84 -5.12
CA VAL A 16 5.67 8.28 -5.19
C VAL A 16 4.46 9.03 -4.66
N ASP A 17 4.69 9.80 -3.61
CA ASP A 17 3.67 10.60 -2.94
C ASP A 17 4.31 11.93 -2.51
N ASP A 18 3.75 13.02 -3.02
CA ASP A 18 4.27 14.39 -2.83
C ASP A 18 4.09 14.88 -1.39
N SER A 19 3.29 14.18 -0.56
CA SER A 19 3.04 14.56 0.83
C SER A 19 4.23 14.25 1.75
N SER A 20 5.23 13.49 1.27
CA SER A 20 6.43 13.14 2.03
C SER A 20 7.63 13.95 1.58
N SER A 21 8.48 14.36 2.53
CA SER A 21 9.71 15.12 2.26
C SER A 21 10.69 14.40 1.34
N TYR A 22 10.58 13.07 1.24
CA TYR A 22 11.39 12.23 0.35
C TYR A 22 10.68 11.89 -0.97
N GLY A 23 9.43 12.34 -1.16
CA GLY A 23 8.61 12.04 -2.32
C GLY A 23 8.12 10.59 -2.40
N LEU A 24 8.31 9.79 -1.35
CA LEU A 24 7.87 8.39 -1.28
C LEU A 24 7.13 8.13 0.04
N VAL A 25 6.03 7.38 -0.04
CA VAL A 25 5.26 6.90 1.11
C VAL A 25 4.84 5.45 0.87
N ARG A 26 4.88 4.62 1.91
CA ARG A 26 4.34 3.26 1.87
C ARG A 26 2.83 3.28 2.04
N HIS A 27 2.12 2.96 0.98
CA HIS A 27 0.68 2.79 0.96
C HIS A 27 0.30 1.31 1.02
N ALA A 28 -0.85 1.01 1.60
CA ALA A 28 -1.39 -0.34 1.62
C ALA A 28 -2.31 -0.55 0.40
N PHE A 29 -2.06 -1.60 -0.37
CA PHE A 29 -2.86 -2.00 -1.52
C PHE A 29 -3.55 -3.32 -1.24
N ARG A 30 -4.75 -3.51 -1.78
CA ARG A 30 -5.53 -4.73 -1.58
C ARG A 30 -5.08 -5.81 -2.57
N GLY A 31 -4.91 -7.04 -2.10
CA GLY A 31 -4.48 -8.19 -2.92
C GLY A 31 -3.05 -8.63 -2.62
N ARG A 32 -2.43 -9.40 -3.52
CA ARG A 32 -1.02 -9.78 -3.38
C ARG A 32 -0.15 -8.80 -4.18
N ARG A 33 1.10 -8.62 -3.74
CA ARG A 33 2.10 -7.81 -4.44
C ARG A 33 2.31 -8.22 -5.90
N ILE A 34 2.07 -9.49 -6.24
CA ILE A 34 2.20 -10.01 -7.61
C ILE A 34 1.11 -9.52 -8.56
N ASP A 35 -0.04 -9.10 -8.01
CA ASP A 35 -1.17 -8.57 -8.77
C ASP A 35 -1.11 -7.04 -8.90
N ALA A 36 -0.04 -6.41 -8.41
CA ALA A 36 0.14 -4.97 -8.51
C ALA A 36 0.44 -4.59 -9.97
N GLY A 37 -0.58 -4.10 -10.67
CA GLY A 37 -0.44 -3.54 -12.01
C GLY A 37 0.36 -2.22 -12.01
N VAL A 38 0.41 -1.54 -13.16
CA VAL A 38 1.11 -0.25 -13.32
C VAL A 38 0.55 0.86 -12.43
N ASN A 39 -0.67 0.70 -11.96
CA ASN A 39 -1.34 1.57 -11.01
C ASN A 39 -2.18 0.74 -10.04
N GLY A 40 -2.42 1.28 -8.85
CA GLY A 40 -3.28 0.65 -7.86
C GLY A 40 -4.00 1.68 -7.01
N GLU A 41 -5.20 1.32 -6.58
CA GLU A 41 -5.92 2.06 -5.55
C GLU A 41 -5.40 1.63 -4.17
N SER A 42 -4.88 2.60 -3.44
CA SER A 42 -4.45 2.40 -2.06
C SER A 42 -5.63 2.43 -1.10
N PHE A 43 -5.42 1.91 0.10
CA PHE A 43 -6.43 1.82 1.13
C PHE A 43 -6.86 3.18 1.70
N CYS A 44 -6.03 4.23 1.55
CA CYS A 44 -6.47 5.59 1.88
C CYS A 44 -7.50 6.13 0.87
N GLY A 45 -7.64 5.52 -0.31
CA GLY A 45 -8.56 5.92 -1.38
C GLY A 45 -7.87 6.66 -2.53
N SER A 46 -6.54 6.82 -2.47
CA SER A 46 -5.76 7.48 -3.52
C SER A 46 -5.20 6.46 -4.50
N SER A 47 -5.22 6.80 -5.80
CA SER A 47 -4.60 5.98 -6.85
C SER A 47 -3.14 6.38 -7.04
N PHE A 48 -2.25 5.40 -7.03
CA PHE A 48 -0.81 5.63 -7.21
C PHE A 48 -0.27 4.81 -8.36
N ALA A 49 0.75 5.35 -9.04
CA ALA A 49 1.58 4.58 -9.95
C ALA A 49 2.45 3.63 -9.13
N ILE A 50 2.39 2.35 -9.44
CA ILE A 50 3.19 1.33 -8.76
C ILE A 50 4.44 1.10 -9.61
N ALA A 51 5.58 1.52 -9.08
CA ALA A 51 6.89 1.19 -9.62
C ALA A 51 7.51 0.06 -8.79
N GLU A 52 8.44 -0.68 -9.37
CA GLU A 52 9.24 -1.63 -8.61
C GLU A 52 10.16 -0.86 -7.65
N PRO A 53 9.96 -0.99 -6.33
CA PRO A 53 10.72 -0.20 -5.38
C PRO A 53 12.05 -0.85 -5.03
N SER A 54 13.10 -0.04 -4.94
CA SER A 54 14.42 -0.47 -4.48
C SER A 54 14.46 -0.67 -2.97
N GLU A 55 15.46 -1.39 -2.46
CA GLU A 55 15.66 -1.56 -1.01
C GLU A 55 15.80 -0.21 -0.28
N ILE A 56 16.39 0.80 -0.91
CA ILE A 56 16.52 2.14 -0.35
C ILE A 56 15.17 2.81 -0.17
N ASP A 57 14.24 2.61 -1.11
CA ASP A 57 12.89 3.16 -1.03
C ASP A 57 12.13 2.57 0.17
N TRP A 58 12.34 1.29 0.48
CA TRP A 58 11.75 0.65 1.66
C TRP A 58 12.27 1.21 2.98
N ILE A 59 13.56 1.56 3.04
CA ILE A 59 14.18 2.13 4.24
C ILE A 59 13.72 3.57 4.45
N ARG A 60 13.59 4.35 3.36
CA ARG A 60 13.35 5.80 3.43
C ARG A 60 11.87 6.18 3.41
N ALA A 61 11.00 5.40 2.79
CA ALA A 61 9.59 5.73 2.71
C ALA A 61 8.90 5.51 4.06
N PRO A 62 8.32 6.53 4.71
CA PRO A 62 7.46 6.34 5.88
C PRO A 62 6.16 5.61 5.50
N SER A 63 5.49 5.01 6.47
CA SER A 63 4.16 4.41 6.27
C SER A 63 3.06 5.49 6.25
N CYS A 64 2.15 5.40 5.27
CA CYS A 64 0.96 6.23 5.20
C CYS A 64 0.12 6.07 6.47
N GLN A 65 -0.11 7.17 7.18
CA GLN A 65 -0.83 7.16 8.46
C GLN A 65 -2.30 6.79 8.27
N ASP A 66 -2.95 7.28 7.20
CA ASP A 66 -4.34 6.93 6.87
C ASP A 66 -4.51 5.44 6.58
N CYS A 67 -3.63 4.87 5.76
CA CYS A 67 -3.66 3.43 5.49
C CYS A 67 -3.51 2.63 6.79
N ASN A 68 -2.57 3.03 7.66
CA ASN A 68 -2.33 2.37 8.93
C ASN A 68 -3.54 2.49 9.88
N ALA A 69 -4.13 3.67 10.01
CA ALA A 69 -5.26 3.94 10.88
C ALA A 69 -6.50 3.16 10.44
N LYS A 70 -6.84 3.20 9.15
CA LYS A 70 -8.00 2.46 8.61
C LYS A 70 -7.78 0.94 8.72
N LEU A 71 -6.55 0.45 8.49
CA LEU A 71 -6.24 -0.99 8.64
C LEU A 71 -6.35 -1.45 10.09
N LYS A 72 -5.92 -0.63 11.05
CA LYS A 72 -6.11 -0.90 12.48
C LYS A 72 -7.61 -0.95 12.83
N ALA A 73 -8.39 -0.02 12.29
CA ALA A 73 -9.85 0.02 12.51
C ALA A 73 -10.58 -1.20 11.93
N MET A 74 -10.11 -1.81 10.83
CA MET A 74 -10.68 -3.06 10.30
C MET A 74 -10.27 -4.32 11.06
N LYS A 75 -9.23 -4.25 11.89
CA LYS A 75 -8.72 -5.39 12.67
C LYS A 75 -9.33 -5.49 14.07
N GLY A 76 -10.01 -4.44 14.55
CA GLY A 76 -10.74 -4.41 15.82
C GLY A 76 -12.22 -4.66 15.62
#